data_AF-H3SBH6-F1
#
_entry.id   AF-H3SBH6-F1
#
_cell.length_a   1.000
_cell.length_b   1.000
_cell.length_c   1.000
_cell.angle_alpha   90.00
_cell.angle_beta   90.00
_cell.angle_gamma   90.00
#
_symmetry.space_group_name_H-M   'P 1'
#
loop_
_entity.id
_entity.type
_entity.pdbx_description
1 polymer ?
#
loop_
_entity_poly.entity_id
_entity_poly.type
_entity_poly.pdbx_seq_one_letter_code
_entity_poly.pdbx_strand_id
1 'polypeptide(L)' 'MHKEQYQPGVKVRHKRYKHYGVGCVKKISKSGERAQVKWQSRYLYFYGYYRLDFLEVVQDA' A
#
# COMPACT_ATOMS: atom_id res chain seq x y z
N MET A 1 -1.03 -10.22 -12.53
CA MET A 1 -0.96 -9.08 -11.58
C MET A 1 0.48 -8.65 -11.41
N HIS A 2 0.80 -7.36 -11.62
CA HIS A 2 2.16 -6.82 -11.60
C HIS A 2 2.66 -6.61 -10.16
N LYS A 3 2.94 -7.71 -9.44
CA LYS A 3 3.46 -7.68 -8.06
C LYS A 3 4.80 -6.94 -7.92
N GLU A 4 5.56 -6.86 -9.00
CA GLU A 4 6.86 -6.19 -9.09
C GLU A 4 6.78 -4.68 -8.84
N GLN A 5 5.60 -4.09 -8.99
CA GLN A 5 5.35 -2.67 -8.75
C GLN A 5 5.13 -2.34 -7.26
N TYR A 6 4.95 -3.32 -6.39
CA TYR A 6 4.61 -3.13 -4.97
C TYR A 6 5.79 -3.42 -4.05
N GLN A 7 7.01 -3.11 -4.48
CA GLN A 7 8.20 -3.35 -3.67
C GLN A 7 8.18 -2.55 -2.35
N PRO A 8 8.83 -3.03 -1.29
CA PRO A 8 9.01 -2.24 -0.07
C PRO A 8 9.55 -0.85 -0.38
N GLY A 9 8.92 0.19 0.18
CA GLY A 9 9.22 1.59 -0.08
C GLY A 9 8.25 2.28 -1.03
N VAL A 10 7.57 1.53 -1.91
CA VAL A 10 6.64 2.11 -2.88
C VAL A 10 5.47 2.80 -2.19
N LYS A 11 5.14 4.01 -2.64
CA LYS A 11 3.98 4.76 -2.19
C LYS A 11 2.72 4.27 -2.91
N VAL A 12 1.67 4.02 -2.15
CA VAL A 12 0.39 3.55 -2.66
C VAL A 12 -0.77 4.32 -2.06
N ARG A 13 -1.89 4.35 -2.78
CA ARG A 13 -3.20 4.77 -2.28
C ARG A 13 -4.14 3.59 -2.25
N HIS A 14 -5.09 3.61 -1.32
CA HIS A 14 -6.16 2.61 -1.29
C HIS A 14 -7.31 3.08 -2.20
N LYS A 15 -7.71 2.26 -3.18
CA LYS A 15 -8.76 2.61 -4.15
C LYS A 15 -10.12 2.88 -3.49
N ARG A 16 -10.51 2.04 -2.52
CA ARG A 16 -11.75 2.18 -1.74
C ARG A 16 -11.64 3.18 -0.57
N TYR A 17 -10.64 3.04 0.30
CA TYR A 17 -10.46 3.86 1.50
C TYR A 17 -9.57 5.08 1.24
N LYS A 18 -10.05 6.02 0.43
CA LYS A 18 -9.29 7.22 0.02
C LYS A 18 -8.85 8.10 1.21
N HIS A 19 -9.58 8.05 2.33
CA HIS A 19 -9.28 8.82 3.54
C HIS A 19 -7.99 8.38 4.26
N TYR A 20 -7.40 7.22 3.92
CA TYR A 20 -6.09 6.80 4.44
C TYR A 20 -4.93 7.61 3.86
N GLY A 21 -5.15 8.37 2.78
CA GLY A 21 -4.11 9.11 2.11
C GLY A 21 -3.11 8.20 1.40
N VAL A 22 -1.82 8.56 1.49
CA VAL A 22 -0.72 7.80 0.88
C VAL A 22 -0.06 6.93 1.94
N GLY A 23 0.02 5.63 1.66
CA GLY A 23 0.73 4.65 2.47
C GLY A 23 2.04 4.22 1.80
N CYS A 24 2.91 3.60 2.58
CA CYS A 24 4.16 3.03 2.11
C CYS A 24 4.13 1.51 2.24
N VAL A 25 4.39 0.79 1.16
CA VAL A 25 4.49 -0.67 1.20
C VAL A 25 5.70 -1.05 2.04
N LYS A 26 5.50 -1.99 2.98
CA LYS A 26 6.57 -2.53 3.81
C LYS A 26 6.99 -3.92 3.40
N LYS A 27 6.03 -4.74 2.98
CA LYS A 27 6.28 -6.15 2.63
C LYS A 27 5.17 -6.67 1.72
N ILE A 28 5.52 -7.54 0.79
CA ILE A 28 4.54 -8.36 0.06
C ILE A 28 4.40 -9.71 0.78
N SER A 29 3.17 -10.19 0.91
CA SER A 29 2.85 -11.54 1.43
C SER A 29 3.51 -12.64 0.59
N LYS A 30 3.74 -13.82 1.18
CA LYS A 30 4.37 -14.95 0.48
C LYS A 30 3.61 -15.38 -0.79
N SER A 31 2.27 -15.26 -0.80
CA SER A 31 1.46 -15.58 -1.99
C SER A 31 1.58 -14.53 -3.10
N GLY A 32 2.09 -13.33 -2.81
CA GLY A 32 2.15 -12.24 -3.77
C GLY A 32 0.83 -11.51 -4.01
N GLU A 33 -0.25 -11.86 -3.30
CA GLU A 33 -1.59 -11.30 -3.52
C GLU A 33 -1.90 -10.09 -2.63
N ARG A 34 -1.20 -9.97 -1.51
CA ARG A 34 -1.38 -8.90 -0.51
C ARG A 34 -0.08 -8.18 -0.22
N ALA A 35 -0.17 -6.90 0.10
CA ALA A 35 0.91 -6.08 0.63
C ALA A 35 0.55 -5.57 2.03
N GLN A 36 1.54 -5.58 2.93
CA GLN A 36 1.51 -4.82 4.16
C GLN A 36 1.86 -3.38 3.86
N VAL A 37 0.96 -2.46 4.18
CA VAL A 37 1.14 -1.03 3.96
C VAL A 37 1.16 -0.33 5.31
N LYS A 38 2.15 0.54 5.52
CA LYS A 38 2.19 1.50 6.62
C LYS A 38 1.43 2.75 6.18
N TRP A 39 0.33 3.04 6.84
CA TRP A 39 -0.45 4.26 6.65
C TRP A 39 -0.05 5.29 7.69
N GLN A 40 0.06 6.54 7.26
CA GLN A 40 0.32 7.66 8.14
C GLN A 40 -0.90 8.58 8.15
N SER A 41 -1.60 8.60 9.29
CA SER A 41 -2.62 9.60 9.59
C SER A 41 -2.00 10.71 10.44
N ARG A 42 -2.70 11.85 10.55
CA ARG A 42 -2.26 13.04 11.31
C ARG A 42 -1.91 12.74 12.77
N TYR A 43 -2.55 11.73 13.37
CA TYR A 43 -2.41 11.39 14.79
C TYR A 43 -2.00 9.94 15.05
N LEU A 44 -1.91 9.11 14.01
CA LEU A 44 -1.65 7.68 14.18
C LEU A 44 -0.94 7.09 12.97
N TYR A 45 -0.01 6.17 13.21
CA TYR A 45 0.47 5.26 12.20
C TYR A 45 -0.11 3.87 12.45
N PHE A 46 -0.58 3.22 11.40
CA PHE A 46 -1.05 1.83 11.50
C PHE A 46 -0.58 1.02 10.29
N TYR A 47 -0.52 -0.29 10.48
CA TYR A 47 -0.18 -1.24 9.44
C TYR A 47 -1.42 -2.03 9.05
N GLY A 48 -1.62 -2.27 7.76
CA GLY A 48 -2.69 -3.14 7.30
C GLY A 48 -2.27 -3.97 6.09
N TYR A 49 -2.84 -5.17 5.99
CA TYR A 49 -2.64 -6.06 4.84
C TYR A 49 -3.81 -5.92 3.86
N TYR A 50 -3.50 -5.49 2.64
CA TYR A 50 -4.50 -5.26 1.60
C TYR A 50 -4.16 -6.06 0.35
N ARG A 51 -5.18 -6.50 -0.39
CA ARG A 51 -4.98 -7.10 -1.70
C ARG A 51 -4.41 -6.07 -2.66
N LEU A 52 -3.49 -6.48 -3.52
CA LEU A 52 -2.85 -5.60 -4.50
C LEU A 52 -3.88 -4.92 -5.41
N ASP A 53 -4.98 -5.59 -5.74
CA ASP A 53 -6.05 -5.05 -6.58
C ASP A 53 -6.73 -3.80 -5.98
N PHE A 54 -6.69 -3.65 -4.65
CA PHE A 54 -7.22 -2.48 -3.94
C PHE A 54 -6.21 -1.37 -3.72
N LEU A 55 -4.96 -1.58 -4.11
CA LEU A 55 -3.89 -0.61 -4.02
C LEU A 55 -3.60 -0.04 -5.41
N GLU A 56 -3.20 1.23 -5.43
CA GLU A 56 -2.78 1.95 -6.63
C GLU A 56 -1.44 2.60 -6.32
N VAL A 57 -0.44 2.38 -7.18
CA VAL A 57 0.89 2.98 -7.02
C VAL A 57 0.80 4.47 -7.33
N VAL A 58 1.37 5.28 -6.44
CA VAL A 58 1.51 6.72 -6.65
C VAL A 58 2.91 6.96 -7.19
N GLN A 59 3.02 7.33 -8.47
CA GLN A 59 4.26 7.90 -9.01
C GLN A 59 4.31 9.36 -8.58
N ASP A 60 5.38 9.77 -7.89
CA ASP A 60 5.70 11.19 -7.76
C ASP A 60 6.04 11.68 -9.18
N ALA A 61 5.34 12.72 -9.64
CA ALA A 61 5.57 13.39 -10.92
C ALA A 61 6.83 14.27 -10.87
#